data_AF-A0A6H5IUY2-F1
#
_entry.id   AF-A0A6H5IUY2-F1
#
_cell.length_a   1.000
_cell.length_b   1.000
_cell.length_c   1.000
_cell.angle_alpha   90.00
_cell.angle_beta   90.00
_cell.angle_gamma   90.00
#
_symmetry.space_group_name_H-M   'P 1'
#
loop_
_entity.id
_entity.type
_entity.pdbx_description
1 polymer ?
#
loop_
_entity_poly.entity_id
_entity_poly.type
_entity_poly.pdbx_seq_one_letter_code
_entity_poly.pdbx_strand_id
1 'polypeptide(L)'
;MDVRRRRGTIASRGLRLSCSCSVPPEEMVDQLGAAMVAACDAAMTRTSRRRRREPVYWWTEEIAGPRGAYLRVRRLAQRARGRQDWNTRCAEYVAAKRRLSASIEAGKRRCWNLLCEEVDRDTWGRPYEIVMSRLRGPRVQPPSSPSLVRRTVATLFPVVIEEPIPPPAVPDGEMAPGVSLEELRRACRKVKEHTAPGPDGVPNAALKIAYGAYGT
;
A
#
# COMPACT_ATOMS: atom_id res chain seq x y z
N MET A 1 -9.89 13.55 -8.90
CA MET A 1 -9.86 14.94 -9.36
C MET A 1 -11.09 15.64 -8.79
N ASP A 2 -10.93 16.41 -7.71
CA ASP A 2 -11.57 17.73 -7.49
C ASP A 2 -11.20 18.18 -6.06
N VAL A 3 -10.06 18.86 -5.93
CA VAL A 3 -9.56 19.41 -4.65
C VAL A 3 -10.16 20.80 -4.49
N ARG A 4 -11.37 20.89 -3.95
CA ARG A 4 -11.94 22.17 -3.54
C ARG A 4 -11.26 22.65 -2.27
N ARG A 5 -10.23 23.49 -2.45
CA ARG A 5 -9.63 24.34 -1.41
C ARG A 5 -10.72 25.19 -0.77
N ARG A 6 -11.19 24.84 0.43
CA ARG A 6 -11.93 25.76 1.30
C ARG A 6 -10.94 26.79 1.83
N ARG A 7 -10.83 27.93 1.14
CA ARG A 7 -10.21 29.13 1.71
C ARG A 7 -11.15 29.62 2.81
N GLY A 8 -10.83 29.32 4.06
CA GLY A 8 -11.51 29.91 5.21
C GLY A 8 -11.18 31.39 5.28
N THR A 9 -12.17 32.23 4.98
CA THR A 9 -12.12 33.67 5.19
C THR A 9 -11.91 33.94 6.68
N ILE A 10 -10.74 34.47 7.07
CA ILE A 10 -10.54 35.00 8.41
C ILE A 10 -11.33 36.30 8.47
N ALA A 11 -12.58 36.21 8.95
CA ALA A 11 -13.35 37.38 9.31
C ALA A 11 -12.68 38.00 10.54
N SER A 12 -11.92 39.07 10.32
CA SER A 12 -11.47 39.99 11.36
C SER A 12 -12.71 40.67 11.97
N ARG A 13 -13.37 39.98 12.91
CA ARG A 13 -14.35 40.63 13.78
C ARG A 13 -13.59 41.62 14.64
N GLY A 14 -13.71 42.90 14.30
CA GLY A 14 -13.24 44.00 15.11
C GLY A 14 -13.79 43.85 16.52
N LEU A 15 -12.88 43.63 17.48
CA LEU A 15 -13.16 43.70 18.91
C LEU A 15 -13.39 45.18 19.23
N ARG A 16 -14.64 45.64 19.11
CA ARG A 16 -15.12 46.77 19.90
C ARG A 16 -15.25 46.27 21.35
N LEU A 17 -14.19 46.45 22.12
CA LEU A 17 -14.22 46.31 23.58
C LEU A 17 -14.96 47.51 24.16
N SER A 18 -16.27 47.39 24.24
CA SER A 18 -17.10 48.24 25.10
C SER A 18 -17.99 47.33 25.92
N CYS A 19 -17.48 46.84 27.05
CA CYS A 19 -18.31 46.41 28.17
C CYS A 19 -17.47 46.38 29.44
N SER A 20 -17.61 47.42 30.26
CA SER A 20 -17.22 47.39 31.66
C SER A 20 -18.16 46.44 32.41
N CYS A 21 -17.88 45.15 32.35
CA CYS A 21 -18.41 44.21 33.33
C CYS A 21 -17.19 43.65 34.07
N SER A 22 -17.06 44.02 35.34
CA SER A 22 -16.12 43.37 36.23
C SER A 22 -16.60 41.93 36.38
N VAL A 23 -16.06 41.04 35.54
CA VAL A 23 -16.31 39.61 35.65
C VAL A 23 -15.90 39.21 37.08
N PRO A 24 -16.80 38.60 37.87
CA PRO A 24 -16.46 38.23 39.23
C PRO A 24 -15.22 37.32 39.23
N PRO A 25 -14.33 37.43 40.22
CA PRO A 25 -13.04 36.72 40.21
C PRO A 25 -13.16 35.21 40.00
N GLU A 26 -14.24 34.60 40.48
CA GLU A 26 -14.53 33.18 40.29
C GLU A 26 -14.75 32.83 38.81
N GLU A 27 -15.51 33.65 38.09
CA GLU A 27 -15.79 33.43 36.67
C GLU A 27 -14.57 33.71 35.78
N MET A 28 -13.68 34.62 36.20
CA MET A 28 -12.37 34.80 35.57
C MET A 28 -11.46 33.58 35.71
N VAL A 29 -11.46 32.94 36.89
CA VAL A 29 -10.69 31.71 37.14
C VAL A 29 -11.23 30.57 36.28
N ASP A 30 -12.54 30.44 36.16
CA ASP A 30 -13.17 29.42 35.31
C ASP A 30 -12.87 29.65 33.82
N GLN A 31 -12.92 30.89 33.35
CA GLN A 31 -12.57 31.24 31.98
C GLN A 31 -11.10 30.96 31.67
N LEU A 32 -10.20 31.27 32.60
CA LEU A 32 -8.77 30.96 32.47
C LEU A 32 -8.55 29.44 32.45
N GLY A 33 -9.19 28.69 33.35
CA GLY A 33 -9.12 27.23 33.39
C GLY A 33 -9.61 26.61 32.09
N ALA A 34 -10.74 27.08 31.56
CA ALA A 34 -11.29 26.64 30.28
C ALA A 34 -10.35 26.97 29.11
N ALA A 35 -9.78 28.17 29.07
CA ALA A 35 -8.82 28.58 28.05
C ALA A 35 -7.53 27.74 28.09
N MET A 36 -7.02 27.45 29.28
CA MET A 36 -5.86 26.57 29.46
C MET A 36 -6.15 25.15 29.02
N VAL A 37 -7.31 24.58 29.39
CA VAL A 37 -7.72 23.23 28.93
C VAL A 37 -7.84 23.20 27.41
N ALA A 38 -8.47 24.21 26.81
CA ALA A 38 -8.62 24.31 25.35
C ALA A 38 -7.27 24.43 24.63
N ALA A 39 -6.35 25.26 25.15
CA ALA A 39 -5.00 25.40 24.62
C ALA A 39 -4.20 24.10 24.74
N CYS A 40 -4.31 23.40 25.89
CA CYS A 40 -3.66 22.12 26.12
C CYS A 40 -4.22 21.01 25.22
N ASP A 41 -5.54 20.90 25.05
CA ASP A 41 -6.14 19.88 24.17
C ASP A 41 -5.82 20.16 22.69
N ALA A 42 -5.68 21.42 22.29
CA ALA A 42 -5.25 21.82 20.95
C ALA A 42 -3.75 21.54 20.69
N ALA A 43 -2.88 21.84 21.66
CA ALA A 43 -1.44 21.65 21.54
C ALA A 43 -1.02 20.19 21.77
N MET A 44 -1.71 19.48 22.66
CA MET A 44 -1.44 18.10 23.06
C MET A 44 -2.64 17.23 22.72
N THR A 45 -2.82 16.96 21.42
CA THR A 45 -3.85 16.01 20.98
C THR A 45 -3.67 14.68 21.72
N ARG A 46 -4.63 14.35 22.59
CA ARG A 46 -4.62 13.08 23.32
C ARG A 46 -4.53 11.99 22.28
N THR A 47 -3.51 11.14 22.40
CA THR A 47 -3.26 10.06 21.44
C THR A 47 -4.59 9.35 21.19
N SER A 48 -5.09 9.41 19.94
CA SER A 48 -6.37 8.78 19.63
C SER A 48 -6.26 7.30 20.03
N ARG A 49 -7.38 6.68 20.44
CA ARG A 49 -7.44 5.25 20.78
C ARG A 49 -6.58 4.50 19.77
N ARG A 50 -5.43 3.97 20.22
CA ARG A 50 -4.46 3.27 19.37
C ARG A 50 -5.28 2.41 18.42
N ARG A 51 -5.12 2.59 17.10
CA ARG A 51 -5.80 1.76 16.09
C ARG A 51 -5.66 0.33 16.59
N ARG A 52 -6.80 -0.30 16.93
CA ARG A 52 -6.77 -1.65 17.49
C ARG A 52 -6.08 -2.49 16.43
N ARG A 53 -4.91 -3.04 16.77
CA ARG A 53 -4.24 -3.97 15.88
C ARG A 53 -5.24 -5.07 15.59
N GLU A 54 -5.40 -5.39 14.32
CA GLU A 54 -6.23 -6.52 13.94
C GLU A 54 -5.72 -7.76 14.68
N PRO A 55 -6.63 -8.56 15.24
CA PRO A 55 -6.26 -9.82 15.84
C PRO A 55 -5.43 -10.65 14.85
N VAL A 56 -4.47 -11.39 15.38
CA VAL A 56 -3.67 -12.31 14.54
C VAL A 56 -4.62 -13.31 13.88
N TYR A 57 -4.35 -13.75 12.65
CA TYR A 57 -5.26 -14.58 11.84
C TYR A 57 -5.79 -15.87 12.52
N TRP A 58 -5.09 -16.41 13.53
CA TRP A 58 -5.51 -17.58 14.30
C TRP A 58 -6.29 -17.24 15.57
N TRP A 59 -6.53 -15.97 15.85
CA TRP A 59 -7.25 -15.50 17.02
C TRP A 59 -8.77 -15.50 16.79
N THR A 60 -9.48 -16.28 17.60
CA THR A 60 -10.94 -16.43 17.51
C THR A 60 -11.60 -16.20 18.88
N GLU A 61 -12.92 -16.02 18.88
CA GLU A 61 -13.70 -15.92 20.12
C GLU A 61 -13.58 -17.19 20.98
N GLU A 62 -13.38 -18.34 20.33
CA GLU A 62 -13.08 -19.64 20.98
C GLU A 62 -11.80 -19.59 21.85
N ILE A 63 -10.84 -18.71 21.54
CA ILE A 63 -9.63 -18.48 22.34
C ILE A 63 -9.84 -17.33 23.33
N ALA A 64 -10.61 -16.30 22.95
CA ALA A 64 -10.88 -15.13 23.78
C ALA A 64 -11.56 -15.50 25.10
N GLY A 65 -12.59 -16.37 25.06
CA GLY A 65 -13.31 -16.85 26.23
C GLY A 65 -12.41 -17.56 27.26
N PRO A 66 -11.73 -18.68 26.88
CA PRO A 66 -10.77 -19.37 27.74
C PRO A 66 -9.65 -18.47 28.27
N ARG A 67 -9.21 -17.48 27.49
CA ARG A 67 -8.20 -16.51 27.94
C ARG A 67 -8.73 -15.61 29.06
N GLY A 68 -9.95 -15.10 28.91
CA GLY A 68 -10.59 -14.30 29.96
C GLY A 68 -10.71 -15.09 31.27
N ALA A 69 -11.19 -16.33 31.17
CA ALA A 69 -11.28 -17.25 32.31
C ALA A 69 -9.90 -17.54 32.93
N TYR A 70 -8.89 -17.86 32.11
CA TYR A 70 -7.50 -18.06 32.54
C TYR A 70 -6.94 -16.85 33.29
N LEU A 71 -7.10 -15.63 32.75
CA LEU A 71 -6.60 -14.41 33.39
C LEU A 71 -7.28 -14.15 34.73
N ARG A 72 -8.58 -14.45 34.84
CA ARG A 72 -9.33 -14.36 36.10
C ARG A 72 -8.75 -15.31 37.15
N VAL A 73 -8.66 -16.60 36.84
CA VAL A 73 -8.17 -17.60 37.81
C VAL A 73 -6.68 -17.43 38.14
N ARG A 74 -5.86 -16.97 37.18
CA ARG A 74 -4.45 -16.63 37.44
C ARG A 74 -4.32 -15.55 38.50
N ARG A 75 -5.11 -14.47 38.40
CA ARG A 75 -5.11 -13.39 39.39
C ARG A 75 -5.61 -13.87 40.75
N LEU A 76 -6.61 -14.76 40.78
CA LEU A 76 -7.11 -15.36 42.04
C LEU A 76 -6.04 -16.23 42.70
N ALA A 77 -5.42 -17.14 41.95
CA ALA A 77 -4.33 -17.97 42.45
C ALA A 77 -3.18 -17.10 43.00
N GLN A 78 -2.72 -16.10 42.25
CA GLN A 78 -1.65 -15.20 42.70
C GLN A 78 -1.94 -14.53 44.05
N ARG A 79 -3.20 -14.15 44.32
CA ARG A 79 -3.62 -13.52 45.58
C ARG A 79 -3.86 -14.51 46.73
N ALA A 80 -4.08 -15.79 46.41
CA ALA A 80 -4.29 -16.85 47.40
C ALA A 80 -2.96 -17.44 47.93
N ARG A 81 -1.80 -16.93 47.49
CA ARG A 81 -0.49 -17.34 48.05
C ARG A 81 -0.48 -17.14 49.57
N GLY A 82 -0.10 -18.19 50.30
CA GLY A 82 -0.07 -18.18 51.77
C GLY A 82 -1.44 -18.31 52.43
N ARG A 83 -2.52 -18.54 51.67
CA ARG A 83 -3.85 -18.82 52.22
C ARG A 83 -4.16 -20.32 52.17
N GLN A 84 -5.11 -20.74 53.00
CA GLN A 84 -5.56 -22.13 53.08
C GLN A 84 -6.18 -22.63 51.75
N ASP A 85 -6.75 -21.74 50.93
CA ASP A 85 -7.34 -22.07 49.63
C ASP A 85 -6.34 -22.13 48.46
N TRP A 86 -5.05 -21.91 48.72
CA TRP A 86 -3.99 -21.87 47.69
C TRP A 86 -4.01 -23.08 46.75
N ASN A 87 -4.10 -24.30 47.30
CA ASN A 87 -4.05 -25.54 46.51
C ASN A 87 -5.23 -25.64 45.54
N THR A 88 -6.45 -25.30 46.00
CA THR A 88 -7.66 -25.30 45.17
C THR A 88 -7.56 -24.29 44.03
N ARG A 89 -7.12 -23.05 44.34
CA ARG A 89 -6.93 -22.00 43.32
C ARG A 89 -5.82 -22.33 42.32
N CYS A 90 -4.77 -23.01 42.78
CA CYS A 90 -3.71 -23.51 41.91
C CYS A 90 -4.23 -24.58 40.95
N ALA A 91 -5.05 -25.53 41.42
CA ALA A 91 -5.67 -26.54 40.57
C ALA A 91 -6.57 -25.91 39.49
N GLU A 92 -7.43 -24.94 39.87
CA GLU A 92 -8.26 -24.17 38.93
C GLU A 92 -7.41 -23.43 37.87
N TYR A 93 -6.31 -22.80 38.32
CA TYR A 93 -5.37 -22.12 37.43
C TYR A 93 -4.73 -23.09 36.43
N VAL A 94 -4.27 -24.25 36.87
CA VAL A 94 -3.67 -25.27 36.00
C VAL A 94 -4.70 -25.79 34.99
N ALA A 95 -5.92 -26.07 35.43
CA ALA A 95 -7.01 -26.50 34.54
C ALA A 95 -7.33 -25.45 33.47
N ALA A 96 -7.47 -24.17 33.85
CA ALA A 96 -7.71 -23.09 32.90
C ALA A 96 -6.53 -22.86 31.94
N LYS A 97 -5.28 -23.02 32.42
CA LYS A 97 -4.08 -22.96 31.58
C LYS A 97 -4.10 -24.05 30.52
N ARG A 98 -4.44 -25.29 30.91
CA ARG A 98 -4.57 -26.43 29.97
C ARG A 98 -5.65 -26.15 28.93
N ARG A 99 -6.84 -25.71 29.35
CA ARG A 99 -7.94 -25.34 28.45
C ARG A 99 -7.54 -24.26 27.44
N LEU A 100 -6.91 -23.18 27.91
CA LEU A 100 -6.44 -22.11 27.02
C LEU A 100 -5.39 -22.62 26.03
N SER A 101 -4.44 -23.43 26.49
CA SER A 101 -3.37 -23.97 25.63
C SER A 101 -3.96 -24.86 24.54
N ALA A 102 -4.89 -25.76 24.90
CA ALA A 102 -5.59 -26.61 23.95
C ALA A 102 -6.39 -25.81 22.91
N SER A 103 -7.10 -24.75 23.33
CA SER A 103 -7.82 -23.86 22.39
C SER A 103 -6.86 -23.12 21.44
N ILE A 104 -5.69 -22.68 21.92
CA ILE A 104 -4.68 -22.03 21.07
C ILE A 104 -4.10 -23.03 20.06
N GLU A 105 -3.75 -24.23 20.49
CA GLU A 105 -3.22 -25.27 19.62
C GLU A 105 -4.23 -25.71 18.56
N ALA A 106 -5.50 -25.89 18.95
CA ALA A 106 -6.58 -26.19 18.03
C ALA A 106 -6.79 -25.06 17.01
N GLY A 107 -6.80 -23.80 17.46
CA GLY A 107 -6.92 -22.64 16.56
C GLY A 107 -5.76 -22.54 15.57
N LYS A 108 -4.52 -22.71 16.04
CA LYS A 108 -3.34 -22.73 15.17
C LYS A 108 -3.39 -23.88 14.16
N ARG A 109 -3.76 -25.09 14.60
CA ARG A 109 -3.89 -26.26 13.72
C ARG A 109 -4.95 -26.04 12.65
N ARG A 110 -6.11 -25.50 13.03
CA ARG A 110 -7.18 -25.14 12.10
C ARG A 110 -6.68 -24.18 11.02
N CYS A 111 -6.04 -23.09 11.43
CA CYS A 111 -5.53 -22.10 10.47
C CYS A 111 -4.38 -22.64 9.61
N TRP A 112 -3.56 -23.53 10.15
CA TRP A 112 -2.54 -24.24 9.36
C TRP A 112 -3.17 -25.12 8.29
N ASN A 113 -4.18 -25.94 8.64
CA ASN A 113 -4.87 -26.79 7.68
C ASN A 113 -5.56 -25.96 6.58
N LEU A 114 -6.24 -24.87 6.94
CA LEU A 114 -6.85 -23.96 5.97
C LEU A 114 -5.81 -23.34 5.03
N LEU A 115 -4.60 -23.05 5.53
CA LEU A 115 -3.52 -22.54 4.70
C LEU A 115 -3.00 -23.61 3.73
N CYS A 116 -2.88 -24.87 4.17
CA CYS A 116 -2.51 -25.99 3.29
C CYS A 116 -3.56 -26.21 2.19
N GLU A 117 -4.85 -26.24 2.55
CA GLU A 117 -5.95 -26.35 1.58
C GLU A 117 -6.04 -25.16 0.61
N GLU A 118 -5.52 -24.00 1.01
CA GLU A 118 -5.42 -22.82 0.14
C GLU A 118 -4.28 -22.97 -0.88
N VAL A 119 -3.15 -23.59 -0.52
CA VAL A 119 -2.04 -23.88 -1.44
C VAL A 119 -2.51 -24.74 -2.61
N ASP A 120 -3.30 -25.78 -2.33
CA ASP A 120 -3.79 -26.71 -3.34
C ASP A 120 -4.76 -26.04 -4.35
N ARG A 121 -5.43 -24.97 -3.93
CA ARG A 121 -6.39 -24.22 -4.75
C ARG A 121 -5.77 -23.04 -5.48
N ASP A 122 -4.88 -22.30 -4.83
CA ASP A 122 -4.19 -21.13 -5.38
C ASP A 122 -2.73 -21.08 -4.91
N THR A 123 -1.84 -21.52 -5.79
CA THR A 123 -0.40 -21.55 -5.55
C THR A 123 0.23 -20.16 -5.41
N TRP A 124 -0.43 -19.10 -5.88
CA TRP A 124 0.08 -17.72 -5.88
C TRP A 124 -0.63 -16.80 -4.87
N GLY A 125 -1.57 -17.34 -4.10
CA GLY A 125 -2.36 -16.61 -3.12
C GLY A 125 -1.63 -16.33 -1.81
N ARG A 126 -2.38 -16.37 -0.71
CA ARG A 126 -1.90 -16.02 0.65
C ARG A 126 -0.70 -16.86 1.12
N PRO A 127 -0.60 -18.17 0.84
CA PRO A 127 0.58 -18.96 1.21
C PRO A 127 1.86 -18.45 0.55
N TYR A 128 1.81 -18.15 -0.75
CA TYR A 128 2.92 -17.57 -1.50
C TYR A 128 3.29 -16.18 -0.97
N GLU A 129 2.31 -15.33 -0.68
CA GLU A 129 2.55 -14.02 -0.07
C GLU A 129 3.27 -14.14 1.27
N ILE A 130 2.84 -15.07 2.14
CA ILE A 130 3.48 -15.32 3.44
C ILE A 130 4.94 -15.72 3.23
N VAL A 131 5.23 -16.68 2.35
CA VAL A 131 6.59 -17.13 2.06
C VAL A 131 7.42 -15.98 1.48
N MET A 132 6.90 -15.27 0.48
CA MET A 132 7.60 -14.15 -0.14
C MET A 132 7.81 -12.97 0.81
N SER A 133 6.90 -12.72 1.75
CA SER A 133 7.11 -11.70 2.79
C SER A 133 8.29 -12.03 3.72
N ARG A 134 8.61 -13.32 3.88
CA ARG A 134 9.75 -13.80 4.69
C ARG A 134 11.03 -13.86 3.88
N LEU A 135 10.94 -14.25 2.60
CA LEU A 135 12.08 -14.29 1.68
C LEU A 135 12.48 -12.88 1.20
N ARG A 136 11.55 -11.93 1.19
CA ARG A 136 11.85 -10.51 1.02
C ARG A 136 12.75 -10.09 2.19
N GLY A 137 14.05 -10.11 1.94
CA GLY A 137 15.03 -9.47 2.79
C GLY A 137 14.75 -7.97 2.94
N PRO A 138 15.61 -7.23 3.66
CA PRO A 138 15.55 -5.78 3.68
C PRO A 138 15.41 -5.27 2.24
N ARG A 139 14.53 -4.29 1.99
CA ARG A 139 14.42 -3.69 0.65
C ARG A 139 15.82 -3.25 0.23
N VAL A 140 16.45 -4.04 -0.65
CA VAL A 140 17.74 -3.68 -1.22
C VAL A 140 17.45 -2.43 -2.02
N GLN A 141 18.04 -1.31 -1.63
CA GLN A 141 17.92 -0.11 -2.44
C GLN A 141 18.46 -0.45 -3.83
N PRO A 142 17.78 -0.02 -4.91
CA PRO A 142 18.34 -0.13 -6.24
C PRO A 142 19.78 0.41 -6.20
N PRO A 143 20.73 -0.22 -6.89
CA PRO A 143 22.11 0.20 -6.80
C PRO A 143 22.24 1.67 -7.20
N SER A 144 22.55 2.53 -6.24
CA SER A 144 22.64 3.98 -6.46
C SER A 144 23.93 4.40 -7.16
N SER A 145 24.91 3.50 -7.27
CA SER A 145 26.18 3.82 -7.93
C SER A 145 26.04 3.71 -9.46
N PRO A 146 26.29 4.80 -10.21
CA PRO A 146 26.19 4.79 -11.67
C PRO A 146 27.08 3.73 -12.34
N SER A 147 28.23 3.43 -11.75
CA SER A 147 29.16 2.41 -12.22
C SER A 147 28.58 0.99 -12.11
N LEU A 148 27.88 0.67 -11.04
CA LEU A 148 27.27 -0.64 -10.85
C LEU A 148 26.02 -0.82 -11.71
N VAL A 149 25.24 0.25 -11.89
CA VAL A 149 24.14 0.26 -12.87
C VAL A 149 24.68 -0.01 -14.27
N ARG A 150 25.69 0.74 -14.72
CA ARG A 150 26.30 0.54 -16.05
C ARG A 150 26.83 -0.88 -16.24
N ARG A 151 27.55 -1.42 -15.24
CA ARG A 151 28.04 -2.80 -15.29
C ARG A 151 26.91 -3.81 -15.39
N THR A 152 25.85 -3.64 -14.61
CA THR A 152 24.69 -4.54 -14.62
C THR A 152 23.97 -4.51 -15.97
N VAL A 153 23.77 -3.32 -16.53
CA VAL A 153 23.17 -3.14 -17.87
C VAL A 153 24.05 -3.80 -18.94
N ALA A 154 25.36 -3.58 -18.91
CA ALA A 154 26.29 -4.20 -19.86
C ALA A 154 26.30 -5.74 -19.75
N THR A 155 26.10 -6.30 -18.56
CA THR A 155 26.00 -7.76 -18.37
C THR A 155 24.66 -8.31 -18.83
N LEU A 156 23.54 -7.65 -18.49
CA LEU A 156 22.19 -8.12 -18.83
C LEU A 156 21.86 -7.93 -20.32
N PHE A 157 22.39 -6.87 -20.91
CA PHE A 157 22.21 -6.49 -22.30
C PHE A 157 23.59 -6.35 -22.94
N PRO A 158 24.27 -7.47 -23.21
CA PRO A 158 25.56 -7.44 -23.89
C PRO A 158 25.36 -6.79 -25.25
N VAL A 159 26.28 -5.90 -25.62
CA VAL A 159 26.35 -5.40 -26.98
C VAL A 159 26.81 -6.56 -27.85
N VAL A 160 25.86 -7.32 -28.37
CA VAL A 160 26.10 -8.20 -29.49
C VAL A 160 26.23 -7.26 -30.68
N ILE A 161 27.45 -7.14 -31.22
CA ILE A 161 27.61 -6.65 -32.57
C ILE A 161 27.00 -7.74 -33.42
N GLU A 162 25.71 -7.59 -33.74
CA GLU A 162 25.11 -8.40 -34.79
C GLU A 162 25.97 -8.13 -36.02
N GLU A 163 26.70 -9.16 -36.47
CA GLU A 163 27.24 -9.12 -37.81
C GLU A 163 26.08 -8.74 -38.73
N PRO A 164 26.25 -7.77 -39.65
CA PRO A 164 25.17 -7.38 -40.53
C PRO A 164 24.63 -8.66 -41.14
N ILE A 165 23.38 -9.01 -40.81
CA ILE A 165 22.74 -10.17 -41.40
C ILE A 165 22.85 -9.90 -42.90
N PRO A 166 23.58 -10.73 -43.67
CA PRO A 166 23.71 -10.50 -45.09
C PRO A 166 22.29 -10.40 -45.62
N PRO A 167 21.97 -9.36 -46.41
CA PRO A 167 20.63 -9.21 -46.95
C PRO A 167 20.26 -10.55 -47.59
N PRO A 168 19.03 -11.05 -47.37
CA PRO A 168 18.61 -12.29 -47.99
C PRO A 168 18.94 -12.20 -49.47
N ALA A 169 19.58 -13.23 -50.01
CA ALA A 169 19.93 -13.28 -51.42
C ALA A 169 18.64 -13.06 -52.23
N VAL A 170 18.45 -11.83 -52.71
CA VAL A 170 17.34 -11.49 -53.57
C VAL A 170 17.65 -12.20 -54.88
N PRO A 171 16.80 -13.16 -55.33
CA PRO A 171 17.00 -13.73 -56.65
C PRO A 171 16.98 -12.59 -57.67
N ASP A 172 18.03 -12.53 -58.50
CA ASP A 172 18.07 -11.62 -59.63
C ASP A 172 16.85 -11.91 -60.51
N GLY A 173 15.84 -11.04 -60.49
CA GLY A 173 14.84 -11.03 -61.56
C GLY A 173 13.36 -10.89 -61.23
N GLU A 174 12.95 -10.53 -60.01
CA GLU A 174 11.59 -9.98 -59.83
C GLU A 174 11.66 -8.63 -59.12
N MET A 175 11.82 -7.57 -59.92
CA MET A 175 11.61 -6.21 -59.46
C MET A 175 10.16 -6.11 -58.99
N ALA A 176 9.95 -5.90 -57.69
CA ALA A 176 8.61 -5.66 -57.16
C ALA A 176 7.90 -4.60 -58.03
N PRO A 177 6.61 -4.78 -58.36
CA PRO A 177 5.89 -3.83 -59.17
C PRO A 177 6.06 -2.42 -58.59
N GLY A 178 6.44 -1.47 -59.44
CA GLY A 178 6.66 -0.10 -59.01
C GLY A 178 5.42 0.43 -58.31
N VAL A 179 5.61 1.03 -57.13
CA VAL A 179 4.50 1.57 -56.35
C VAL A 179 3.83 2.68 -57.16
N SER A 180 2.54 2.52 -57.45
CA SER A 180 1.78 3.53 -58.18
C SER A 180 1.46 4.72 -57.28
N LEU A 181 1.31 5.91 -57.88
CA LEU A 181 0.89 7.09 -57.14
C LEU A 181 -0.44 6.83 -56.43
N GLU A 182 -1.38 6.10 -57.06
CA GLU A 182 -2.69 5.72 -56.53
C GLU A 182 -2.64 4.86 -55.27
N GLU A 183 -1.74 3.88 -55.23
CA GLU A 183 -1.50 3.04 -54.06
C GLU A 183 -0.99 3.85 -52.86
N LEU A 184 -0.07 4.79 -53.11
CA LEU A 184 0.40 5.74 -52.09
C LEU A 184 -0.77 6.58 -51.55
N ARG A 185 -1.66 7.08 -52.42
CA ARG A 185 -2.86 7.85 -51.98
C ARG A 185 -3.73 7.03 -51.04
N ARG A 186 -3.96 5.77 -51.40
CA ARG A 186 -4.80 4.84 -50.64
C ARG A 186 -4.20 4.51 -49.28
N ALA A 187 -2.88 4.35 -49.22
CA ALA A 187 -2.15 4.14 -47.98
C ALA A 187 -2.20 5.38 -47.08
N CYS A 188 -1.89 6.56 -47.59
CA CYS A 188 -1.88 7.82 -46.83
C CYS A 188 -3.26 8.16 -46.23
N ARG A 189 -4.36 7.83 -46.90
CA ARG A 189 -5.73 8.02 -46.36
C ARG A 189 -6.02 7.17 -45.13
N LYS A 190 -5.40 5.99 -45.00
CA LYS A 190 -5.59 5.07 -43.86
C LYS A 190 -4.79 5.49 -42.63
N VAL A 191 -3.81 6.37 -42.79
CA VAL A 191 -2.95 6.82 -41.70
C VAL A 191 -3.72 7.77 -40.77
N LYS A 192 -3.73 7.45 -39.48
CA LYS A 192 -4.31 8.30 -38.43
C LYS A 192 -3.40 9.49 -38.15
N GLU A 193 -3.97 10.68 -38.18
CA GLU A 193 -3.23 11.95 -38.14
C GLU A 193 -2.60 12.25 -36.79
N HIS A 194 -3.30 11.89 -35.71
CA HIS A 194 -2.91 12.20 -34.33
C HIS A 194 -2.13 11.05 -33.66
N THR A 195 -1.59 10.12 -34.45
CA THR A 195 -0.68 9.10 -33.93
C THR A 195 0.68 9.73 -33.65
N ALA A 196 1.35 9.27 -32.60
CA ALA A 196 2.70 9.70 -32.27
C ALA A 196 3.68 9.43 -33.42
N PRO A 197 4.65 10.34 -33.68
CA PRO A 197 5.67 10.16 -34.71
C PRO A 197 6.60 8.99 -34.39
N GLY A 198 7.17 8.40 -35.44
CA GLY A 198 8.15 7.33 -35.33
C GLY A 198 9.53 7.83 -34.87
N PRO A 199 10.55 6.95 -34.88
CA PRO A 199 11.93 7.32 -34.56
C PRO A 199 12.53 8.31 -35.56
N ASP A 200 11.92 8.47 -36.74
CA ASP A 200 12.21 9.49 -37.74
C ASP A 200 11.68 10.89 -37.39
N GLY A 201 10.78 11.00 -36.39
CA GLY A 201 10.24 12.27 -35.91
C GLY A 201 9.22 12.94 -36.83
N VAL A 202 8.81 12.30 -37.93
CA VAL A 202 7.88 12.88 -38.91
C VAL A 202 6.43 12.65 -38.48
N PRO A 203 5.61 13.70 -38.27
CA PRO A 203 4.22 13.52 -37.89
C PRO A 203 3.35 13.12 -39.09
N ASN A 204 2.34 12.29 -38.84
CA ASN A 204 1.41 11.84 -39.88
C ASN A 204 0.62 12.98 -40.54
N ALA A 205 0.44 14.09 -39.83
CA ALA A 205 -0.13 15.32 -40.40
C ALA A 205 0.75 15.88 -41.55
N ALA A 206 2.08 15.83 -41.42
CA ALA A 206 2.99 16.28 -42.47
C ALA A 206 2.88 15.39 -43.72
N LEU A 207 2.74 14.07 -43.54
CA LEU A 207 2.52 13.14 -44.65
C LEU A 207 1.21 13.45 -45.41
N LYS A 208 0.13 13.78 -44.69
CA LYS A 208 -1.14 14.16 -45.31
C LYS A 208 -1.07 15.49 -46.05
N ILE A 209 -0.39 16.49 -45.47
CA ILE A 209 -0.20 17.81 -46.10
C ILE A 209 0.65 17.68 -47.37
N ALA A 210 1.80 17.01 -47.27
CA ALA A 210 2.71 16.81 -48.39
C ALA A 210 1.99 16.10 -49.54
N TYR A 211 1.25 15.03 -49.25
CA TYR A 211 0.51 14.30 -50.27
C TYR A 211 -0.72 15.07 -50.81
N GLY A 212 -1.34 15.95 -50.02
CA GLY A 212 -2.39 16.88 -50.47
C GLY A 212 -1.90 17.94 -51.47
N ALA A 213 -0.62 18.31 -51.40
CA ALA A 213 0.00 19.27 -52.33
C ALA A 213 0.33 18.67 -53.72
N TYR A 214 0.52 17.34 -53.82
CA TYR A 214 0.68 16.61 -55.10
C TYR A 214 -0.68 16.29 -55.78
N GLY A 215 -1.74 17.02 -55.41
CA GLY A 215 -3.14 16.71 -55.69
C GLY A 215 -3.91 17.80 -56.44
N THR A 216 -3.24 18.61 -57.27
CA THR A 216 -3.86 19.39 -58.37
C THR A 216 -3.26 18.98 -59.69
#